data_AF-N9DMJ9-F1
#
_entry.id   AF-N9DMJ9-F1
#
_cell.length_a   1.000
_cell.length_b   1.000
_cell.length_c   1.000
_cell.angle_alpha   90.00
_cell.angle_beta   90.00
_cell.angle_gamma   90.00
#
_symmetry.space_group_name_H-M   'P 1'
#
loop_
_entity.id
_entity.type
_entity.pdbx_description
1 polymer ?
#
loop_
_entity_poly.entity_id
_entity_poly.type
_entity_poly.pdbx_seq_one_letter_code
_entity_poly.pdbx_strand_id
1 'polypeptide(L)'
;MPEPTTLLKQVLIEEFQQLYQHYKNDDIYACALVFNEYLQIDYLAISTQRSIYAEHEDRAQYLSKLERWNIQKWRSRLRPAQSSALHSFRDILAGSAAVAHSFSPPMLQAAPGQSSSNLQTLLDAFKQAKEALVTSNGQDLHQILFFIGLPSQPELEIQSALYLNPSSGGLQSFLHDRTPKQQAIQHSNRFKLSQADKDLLIDLAQLAEVEPYNELQVAHAAYLLTLESNFMDTNAYIQKLAQTIAAMATGSKDSCAMQKDEILARINQFYHSSHFTAQPAS
;
A
#
# COMPACT_ATOMS: atom_id res chain seq x y z
N MET A 1 -1.48 5.10 31.65
CA MET A 1 -1.59 5.63 30.27
C MET A 1 -2.21 4.54 29.43
N PRO A 2 -3.35 4.77 28.74
CA PRO A 2 -3.96 3.75 27.90
C PRO A 2 -3.01 3.36 26.76
N GLU A 3 -2.99 2.09 26.37
CA GLU A 3 -2.20 1.62 25.23
C GLU A 3 -2.62 2.37 23.93
N PRO A 4 -1.67 2.69 23.04
CA PRO A 4 -1.94 3.46 21.81
C PRO A 4 -3.00 2.81 20.91
N THR A 5 -3.09 1.49 20.91
CA THR A 5 -4.11 0.70 20.20
C THR A 5 -5.52 0.96 20.73
N THR A 6 -5.68 1.10 22.06
CA THR A 6 -6.98 1.36 22.71
C THR A 6 -7.50 2.74 22.39
N LEU A 7 -6.61 3.74 22.38
CA LEU A 7 -6.97 5.11 22.02
C LEU A 7 -7.35 5.21 20.54
N LEU A 8 -6.59 4.55 19.65
CA LEU A 8 -6.89 4.47 18.22
C LEU A 8 -8.26 3.86 17.96
N LYS A 9 -8.57 2.73 18.61
CA LYS A 9 -9.89 2.10 18.53
C LYS A 9 -11.00 3.08 18.92
N GLN A 10 -10.81 3.81 20.01
CA GLN A 10 -11.83 4.72 20.54
C GLN A 10 -12.08 5.90 19.60
N VAL A 11 -11.02 6.50 19.06
CA VAL A 11 -11.13 7.56 18.03
C VAL A 11 -11.89 7.05 16.80
N LEU A 12 -11.56 5.87 16.26
CA LEU A 12 -12.25 5.34 15.09
C LEU A 12 -13.74 5.10 15.34
N ILE A 13 -14.10 4.66 16.56
CA ILE A 13 -15.51 4.46 16.95
C ILE A 13 -16.25 5.80 16.97
N GLU A 14 -15.70 6.81 17.65
CA GLU A 14 -16.33 8.13 17.80
C GLU A 14 -16.56 8.80 16.43
N GLU A 15 -15.53 8.78 15.59
CA GLU A 15 -15.55 9.41 14.27
C GLU A 15 -16.54 8.74 13.31
N PHE A 16 -16.53 7.41 13.30
CA PHE A 16 -17.49 6.66 12.51
C PHE A 16 -18.91 6.87 13.03
N GLN A 17 -19.12 6.90 14.36
CA GLN A 17 -20.44 7.13 14.93
C GLN A 17 -21.00 8.50 14.55
N GLN A 18 -20.17 9.55 14.52
CA GLN A 18 -20.61 10.88 14.08
C GLN A 18 -21.16 10.83 12.65
N LEU A 19 -20.43 10.19 11.73
CA LEU A 19 -20.87 10.01 10.35
C LEU A 19 -22.10 9.09 10.26
N TYR A 20 -22.12 8.00 11.02
CA TYR A 20 -23.23 7.05 11.02
C TYR A 20 -24.54 7.70 11.46
N GLN A 21 -24.53 8.52 12.52
CA GLN A 21 -25.73 9.22 12.99
C GLN A 21 -26.24 10.25 11.97
N HIS A 22 -25.33 10.95 11.29
CA HIS A 22 -25.71 11.96 10.29
C HIS A 22 -26.33 11.33 9.04
N TYR A 23 -25.80 10.20 8.58
CA TYR A 23 -26.18 9.55 7.32
C TYR A 23 -26.96 8.24 7.51
N LYS A 24 -27.51 8.00 8.72
CA LYS A 24 -28.21 6.75 9.07
C LYS A 24 -29.34 6.39 8.10
N ASN A 25 -30.05 7.40 7.59
CA ASN A 25 -31.20 7.22 6.70
C ASN A 25 -30.82 7.12 5.21
N ASP A 26 -29.54 7.29 4.86
CA ASP A 26 -29.09 7.31 3.46
C ASP A 26 -28.49 5.96 3.01
N ASP A 27 -28.53 4.93 3.87
CA ASP A 27 -27.96 3.59 3.67
C ASP A 27 -26.47 3.64 3.30
N ILE A 28 -25.63 3.79 4.32
CA ILE A 28 -24.17 3.76 4.17
C ILE A 28 -23.76 2.36 3.68
N TYR A 29 -23.01 2.28 2.58
CA TYR A 29 -22.50 0.99 2.08
C TYR A 29 -20.99 0.83 2.21
N ALA A 30 -20.26 1.93 2.44
CA ALA A 30 -18.81 1.88 2.55
C ALA A 30 -18.24 2.97 3.48
N CYS A 31 -17.12 2.64 4.11
CA CYS A 31 -16.32 3.50 4.96
C CYS A 31 -14.83 3.28 4.62
N ALA A 32 -14.11 4.36 4.36
CA ALA A 32 -12.70 4.34 3.99
C ALA A 32 -11.89 5.25 4.89
N LEU A 33 -10.81 4.71 5.47
CA LEU A 33 -9.78 5.49 6.15
C LEU A 33 -8.68 5.85 5.15
N VAL A 34 -8.54 7.13 4.82
CA VAL A 34 -7.63 7.57 3.76
C VAL A 34 -6.37 8.18 4.35
N PHE A 35 -5.23 7.74 3.83
CA PHE A 35 -3.91 8.24 4.16
C PHE A 35 -3.35 9.11 3.03
N ASN A 36 -2.55 10.11 3.38
CA ASN A 36 -1.79 10.89 2.42
C ASN A 36 -0.50 10.19 2.01
N GLU A 37 0.24 10.79 1.07
CA GLU A 37 1.52 10.26 0.56
C GLU A 37 2.60 10.12 1.64
N TYR A 38 2.45 10.82 2.76
CA TYR A 38 3.33 10.76 3.93
C TYR A 38 2.85 9.77 5.00
N LEU A 39 1.89 8.91 4.66
CA LEU A 39 1.33 7.88 5.56
C LEU A 39 0.68 8.46 6.83
N GLN A 40 0.20 9.69 6.76
CA GLN A 40 -0.62 10.31 7.79
C GLN A 40 -2.09 10.20 7.41
N ILE A 41 -2.98 10.14 8.40
CA ILE A 41 -4.42 10.21 8.10
C ILE A 41 -4.74 11.55 7.44
N ASP A 42 -5.37 11.48 6.28
CA ASP A 42 -5.90 12.63 5.55
C ASP A 42 -7.38 12.84 5.92
N TYR A 43 -8.21 11.80 5.86
CA TYR A 43 -9.61 11.85 6.27
C TYR A 43 -10.25 10.46 6.43
N LEU A 44 -11.33 10.41 7.20
CA LEU A 44 -12.30 9.32 7.18
C LEU A 44 -13.44 9.69 6.21
N ALA A 45 -13.79 8.80 5.29
CA ALA A 45 -14.87 9.03 4.34
C ALA A 45 -15.90 7.90 4.36
N ILE A 46 -17.16 8.24 4.11
CA ILE A 46 -18.23 7.27 3.89
C ILE A 46 -18.93 7.52 2.56
N SER A 47 -19.61 6.49 2.07
CA SER A 47 -20.48 6.61 0.90
C SER A 47 -21.81 5.88 1.13
N THR A 48 -22.87 6.45 0.57
CA THR A 48 -24.27 6.10 0.83
C THR A 48 -24.96 5.67 -0.47
N GLN A 49 -26.00 4.84 -0.39
CA GLN A 49 -26.73 4.42 -1.60
C GLN A 49 -27.38 5.61 -2.29
N ARG A 50 -27.88 6.57 -1.50
CA ARG A 50 -28.45 7.83 -1.99
C ARG A 50 -27.47 8.70 -2.78
N SER A 51 -26.16 8.51 -2.59
CA SER A 51 -25.14 9.24 -3.35
C SER A 51 -25.01 8.80 -4.81
N ILE A 52 -25.53 7.62 -5.14
CA ILE A 52 -25.46 7.01 -6.47
C ILE A 52 -26.68 7.44 -7.28
N TYR A 53 -26.49 7.81 -8.55
CA TYR A 53 -27.60 8.22 -9.44
C TYR A 53 -28.72 7.17 -9.48
N ALA A 54 -29.95 7.65 -9.29
CA ALA A 54 -31.19 6.90 -9.40
C ALA A 54 -32.15 7.62 -10.38
N GLU A 55 -33.33 7.03 -10.62
CA GLU A 55 -34.32 7.58 -11.57
C GLU A 55 -34.89 8.95 -11.14
N HIS A 56 -34.76 9.30 -9.87
CA HIS A 56 -35.27 10.56 -9.31
C HIS A 56 -34.11 11.53 -9.06
N GLU A 57 -34.23 12.77 -9.53
CA GLU A 57 -33.24 13.83 -9.31
C GLU A 57 -33.15 14.18 -7.81
N ASP A 58 -31.99 13.92 -7.21
CA ASP A 58 -31.65 14.34 -5.85
C ASP A 58 -30.29 15.05 -5.86
N ARG A 59 -30.20 16.21 -5.21
CA ARG A 59 -28.95 16.97 -5.08
C ARG A 59 -27.86 16.19 -4.33
N ALA A 60 -28.26 15.21 -3.52
CA ALA A 60 -27.36 14.29 -2.85
C ALA A 60 -26.75 13.22 -3.78
N GLN A 61 -27.28 13.02 -4.99
CA GLN A 61 -26.74 12.10 -5.99
C GLN A 61 -25.64 12.78 -6.83
N TYR A 62 -24.45 12.20 -6.81
CA TYR A 62 -23.30 12.76 -7.54
C TYR A 62 -22.32 11.69 -8.04
N LEU A 63 -22.55 10.42 -7.72
CA LEU A 63 -21.72 9.29 -8.13
C LEU A 63 -22.46 8.46 -9.18
N SER A 64 -21.77 8.11 -10.27
CA SER A 64 -22.24 7.05 -11.14
C SER A 64 -22.02 5.67 -10.52
N LYS A 65 -22.78 4.66 -10.94
CA LYS A 65 -22.62 3.28 -10.46
C LYS A 65 -21.19 2.74 -10.66
N LEU A 66 -20.54 3.10 -11.77
CA LEU A 66 -19.15 2.70 -12.09
C LEU A 66 -18.10 3.36 -11.19
N GLU A 67 -18.48 4.46 -10.52
CA GLU A 67 -17.60 5.23 -9.64
C GLU A 67 -17.93 5.04 -8.17
N ARG A 68 -18.83 4.10 -7.85
CA ARG A 68 -19.23 3.74 -6.49
C ARG A 68 -18.04 3.58 -5.54
N TRP A 69 -16.94 2.99 -6.00
CA TRP A 69 -15.77 2.75 -5.16
C TRP A 69 -14.70 3.83 -5.26
N ASN A 70 -14.88 4.89 -6.04
CA ASN A 70 -13.90 5.97 -6.20
C ASN A 70 -13.96 6.94 -5.00
N ILE A 71 -13.07 6.71 -4.03
CA ILE A 71 -13.00 7.47 -2.77
C ILE A 71 -12.80 8.98 -3.02
N GLN A 72 -12.04 9.35 -4.05
CA GLN A 72 -11.77 10.75 -4.37
C GLN A 72 -13.01 11.52 -4.81
N LYS A 73 -14.08 10.82 -5.22
CA LYS A 73 -15.35 11.43 -5.58
C LYS A 73 -16.32 11.53 -4.42
N TRP A 74 -16.12 10.76 -3.33
CA TRP A 74 -17.01 10.77 -2.17
C TRP A 74 -16.98 12.13 -1.48
N ARG A 75 -18.14 12.69 -1.16
CA ARG A 75 -18.28 14.03 -0.57
C ARG A 75 -18.35 14.01 0.96
N SER A 76 -18.85 12.93 1.55
CA SER A 76 -19.01 12.79 3.00
C SER A 76 -17.68 12.40 3.65
N ARG A 77 -16.90 13.42 4.04
CA ARG A 77 -15.56 13.26 4.62
C ARG A 77 -15.44 14.00 5.93
N LEU A 78 -14.62 13.45 6.82
CA LEU A 78 -14.25 14.06 8.08
C LEU A 78 -12.73 14.12 8.18
N ARG A 79 -12.21 15.36 8.22
CA ARG A 79 -10.76 15.64 8.21
C ARG A 79 -10.24 15.82 9.64
N PRO A 80 -8.96 15.52 9.92
CA PRO A 80 -8.33 15.78 11.21
C PRO A 80 -8.46 17.23 11.69
N ALA A 81 -8.42 18.22 10.80
CA ALA A 81 -8.62 19.63 11.19
C ALA A 81 -10.04 19.93 11.72
N GLN A 82 -11.02 19.06 11.42
CA GLN A 82 -12.43 19.20 11.82
C GLN A 82 -12.79 18.30 13.01
N SER A 83 -11.88 17.39 13.39
CA SER A 83 -12.04 16.51 14.56
C SER A 83 -10.81 16.55 15.45
N SER A 84 -11.01 16.94 16.71
CA SER A 84 -9.99 16.85 17.75
C SER A 84 -9.49 15.42 17.97
N ALA A 85 -10.32 14.41 17.72
CA ALA A 85 -9.98 13.00 17.92
C ALA A 85 -9.06 12.46 16.81
N LEU A 86 -9.36 12.74 15.54
CA LEU A 86 -8.48 12.40 14.42
C LEU A 86 -7.17 13.17 14.45
N HIS A 87 -7.19 14.44 14.89
CA HIS A 87 -5.97 15.22 15.10
C HIS A 87 -5.08 14.57 16.17
N SER A 88 -5.66 14.19 17.31
CA SER A 88 -4.93 13.51 18.38
C SER A 88 -4.32 12.19 17.90
N PHE A 89 -5.04 11.46 17.04
CA PHE A 89 -4.53 10.25 16.43
C PHE A 89 -3.37 10.50 15.45
N ARG A 90 -3.42 11.56 14.64
CA ARG A 90 -2.30 11.95 13.76
C ARG A 90 -1.02 12.15 14.57
N ASP A 91 -1.12 12.84 15.70
CA ASP A 91 0.04 13.14 16.54
C ASP A 91 0.60 11.87 17.21
N ILE A 92 -0.25 10.88 17.52
CA ILE A 92 0.17 9.56 18.03
C ILE A 92 0.89 8.73 16.97
N LEU A 93 0.38 8.70 15.73
CA LEU A 93 1.08 8.03 14.63
C LEU A 93 2.40 8.71 14.27
N ALA A 94 2.46 10.04 14.29
CA ALA A 94 3.70 10.77 14.04
C ALA A 94 4.75 10.49 15.14
N GLY A 95 4.31 10.35 16.39
CA GLY A 95 5.17 9.97 17.51
C GLY A 95 5.70 8.53 17.42
N SER A 96 4.91 7.58 16.88
CA SER A 96 5.34 6.18 16.70
C SER A 96 6.12 5.94 15.39
N ALA A 97 5.85 6.73 14.34
CA ALA A 97 6.54 6.65 13.04
C ALA A 97 7.94 7.28 13.04
N ALA A 98 8.32 8.02 14.09
CA ALA A 98 9.70 8.46 14.30
C ALA A 98 10.68 7.27 14.48
N VAL A 99 10.17 6.05 14.66
CA VAL A 99 10.93 4.81 14.66
C VAL A 99 10.39 3.87 13.58
N ALA A 100 11.16 3.75 12.49
CA ALA A 100 11.11 2.71 11.45
C ALA A 100 10.03 2.78 10.34
N HIS A 101 10.52 2.52 9.12
CA HIS A 101 9.83 2.38 7.84
C HIS A 101 8.58 1.48 7.92
N SER A 102 7.39 2.07 7.86
CA SER A 102 6.20 1.51 8.54
C SER A 102 5.10 0.89 7.67
N PHE A 103 5.32 0.66 6.36
CA PHE A 103 4.33 0.00 5.49
C PHE A 103 4.93 -1.05 4.54
N SER A 104 6.15 -1.54 4.83
CA SER A 104 6.71 -2.65 4.05
C SER A 104 6.07 -3.99 4.46
N PRO A 105 5.91 -4.96 3.54
CA PRO A 105 5.63 -6.34 3.94
C PRO A 105 6.79 -6.83 4.84
N PRO A 106 6.53 -7.71 5.82
CA PRO A 106 7.56 -8.15 6.74
C PRO A 106 8.67 -8.83 5.92
N MET A 107 9.85 -8.19 5.86
CA MET A 107 11.05 -8.90 5.42
C MET A 107 11.26 -10.05 6.41
N LEU A 108 11.50 -11.24 5.83
CA LEU A 108 11.61 -12.56 6.46
C LEU A 108 12.77 -12.73 7.48
N GLN A 109 13.16 -11.70 8.22
CA GLN A 109 14.25 -11.77 9.21
C GLN A 109 14.00 -10.89 10.45
N ALA A 110 12.80 -10.97 11.04
CA ALA A 110 12.63 -10.56 12.42
C ALA A 110 12.47 -11.80 13.31
N ALA A 111 13.26 -11.85 14.38
CA ALA A 111 13.17 -12.87 15.42
C ALA A 111 11.71 -13.03 15.93
N PRO A 112 11.30 -14.23 16.36
CA PRO A 112 9.91 -14.51 16.73
C PRO A 112 9.56 -13.72 17.99
N GLY A 113 8.83 -12.60 17.82
CA GLY A 113 8.20 -11.94 18.96
C GLY A 113 7.80 -10.46 18.84
N GLN A 114 8.46 -9.61 18.04
CA GLN A 114 8.24 -8.15 18.18
C GLN A 114 8.40 -7.30 16.91
N SER A 115 7.72 -7.64 15.81
CA SER A 115 7.62 -6.71 14.67
C SER A 115 6.27 -6.83 13.96
N SER A 116 5.19 -6.49 14.67
CA SER A 116 3.97 -6.11 13.97
C SER A 116 4.23 -4.79 13.25
N SER A 117 4.10 -4.75 11.93
CA SER A 117 4.17 -3.49 11.18
C SER A 117 3.13 -2.52 11.73
N ASN A 118 3.42 -1.21 11.72
CA ASN A 118 2.47 -0.19 12.21
C ASN A 118 1.11 -0.30 11.46
N LEU A 119 1.12 -0.73 10.20
CA LEU A 119 -0.07 -1.08 9.43
C LEU A 119 -0.88 -2.21 10.07
N GLN A 120 -0.24 -3.28 10.56
CA GLN A 120 -0.93 -4.39 11.21
C GLN A 120 -1.60 -3.92 12.51
N THR A 121 -0.90 -3.13 13.33
CA THR A 121 -1.49 -2.55 14.54
C THR A 121 -2.70 -1.66 14.22
N LEU A 122 -2.62 -0.88 13.14
CA LEU A 122 -3.73 -0.06 12.66
C LEU A 122 -4.92 -0.93 12.19
N LEU A 123 -4.65 -1.95 11.37
CA LEU A 123 -5.67 -2.87 10.88
C LEU A 123 -6.37 -3.61 12.03
N ASP A 124 -5.61 -4.03 13.04
CA ASP A 124 -6.15 -4.71 14.21
C ASP A 124 -7.02 -3.76 15.04
N ALA A 125 -6.57 -2.53 15.28
CA ALA A 125 -7.37 -1.53 15.97
C ALA A 125 -8.65 -1.19 15.19
N PHE A 126 -8.57 -1.10 13.86
CA PHE A 126 -9.72 -0.81 13.02
C PHE A 126 -10.72 -1.97 13.00
N LYS A 127 -10.21 -3.22 12.97
CA LYS A 127 -11.04 -4.42 13.10
C LYS A 127 -11.76 -4.45 14.45
N GLN A 128 -11.05 -4.19 15.54
CA GLN A 128 -11.65 -4.12 16.88
C GLN A 128 -12.66 -2.98 17.02
N ALA A 129 -12.40 -1.83 16.38
CA ALA A 129 -13.34 -0.71 16.33
C ALA A 129 -14.62 -1.11 15.60
N LYS A 130 -14.50 -1.77 14.45
CA LYS A 130 -15.65 -2.28 13.70
C LYS A 130 -16.45 -3.31 14.49
N GLU A 131 -15.80 -4.27 15.13
CA GLU A 131 -16.49 -5.29 15.96
C GLU A 131 -17.25 -4.65 17.12
N ALA A 132 -16.66 -3.64 17.77
CA ALA A 132 -17.34 -2.86 18.80
C ALA A 132 -18.55 -2.09 18.24
N LEU A 133 -18.43 -1.46 17.07
CA LEU A 133 -19.52 -0.74 16.41
C LEU A 133 -20.67 -1.67 16.03
N VAL A 134 -20.37 -2.84 15.47
CA VAL A 134 -21.36 -3.88 15.14
C VAL A 134 -22.12 -4.30 16.39
N THR A 135 -21.40 -4.48 17.51
CA THR A 135 -22.00 -4.86 18.80
C THR A 135 -22.94 -3.77 19.33
N SER A 136 -22.62 -2.48 19.13
CA SER A 136 -23.40 -1.36 19.66
C SER A 136 -24.60 -0.96 18.79
N ASN A 137 -24.52 -1.15 17.47
CA ASN A 137 -25.48 -0.57 16.52
C ASN A 137 -26.26 -1.64 15.70
N GLY A 138 -25.97 -2.93 15.90
CA GLY A 138 -26.70 -4.04 15.26
C GLY A 138 -26.09 -4.55 13.96
N GLN A 139 -26.75 -5.54 13.33
CA GLN A 139 -26.22 -6.27 12.17
C GLN A 139 -26.12 -5.47 10.87
N ASP A 140 -26.77 -4.31 10.76
CA ASP A 140 -26.75 -3.46 9.56
C ASP A 140 -25.32 -3.02 9.21
N LEU A 141 -24.45 -2.91 10.21
CA LEU A 141 -23.02 -2.59 10.03
C LEU A 141 -22.20 -3.68 9.36
N HIS A 142 -22.67 -4.94 9.33
CA HIS A 142 -21.99 -6.00 8.58
C HIS A 142 -22.08 -5.79 7.07
N GLN A 143 -23.05 -5.01 6.61
CA GLN A 143 -23.22 -4.69 5.20
C GLN A 143 -22.33 -3.53 4.75
N ILE A 144 -21.79 -2.76 5.70
CA ILE A 144 -20.87 -1.65 5.43
C ILE A 144 -19.46 -2.20 5.20
N LEU A 145 -18.89 -1.87 4.05
CA LEU A 145 -17.53 -2.25 3.70
C LEU A 145 -16.51 -1.26 4.30
N PHE A 146 -15.58 -1.75 5.12
CA PHE A 146 -14.51 -0.95 5.72
C PHE A 146 -13.17 -1.24 5.06
N PHE A 147 -12.43 -0.22 4.63
CA PHE A 147 -11.10 -0.43 4.05
C PHE A 147 -10.19 0.78 4.23
N ILE A 148 -8.91 0.62 3.91
CA ILE A 148 -7.90 1.66 3.97
C ILE A 148 -7.55 2.10 2.56
N GLY A 149 -7.66 3.40 2.29
CA GLY A 149 -7.24 4.02 1.03
C GLY A 149 -5.87 4.66 1.15
N LEU A 150 -4.95 4.29 0.26
CA LEU A 150 -3.67 4.98 0.10
C LEU A 150 -3.45 5.24 -1.40
N PRO A 151 -3.41 6.50 -1.86
CA PRO A 151 -3.26 6.82 -3.28
C PRO A 151 -2.00 6.23 -3.93
N SER A 152 -0.91 6.09 -3.15
CA SER A 152 0.36 5.52 -3.62
C SER A 152 0.40 4.00 -3.62
N GLN A 153 -0.54 3.30 -2.94
CA GLN A 153 -0.58 1.83 -2.86
C GLN A 153 -2.03 1.32 -2.98
N PRO A 154 -2.59 1.26 -4.19
CA PRO A 154 -3.95 0.75 -4.39
C PRO A 154 -4.14 -0.71 -3.95
N GLU A 155 -3.06 -1.49 -3.84
CA GLU A 155 -3.04 -2.85 -3.30
C GLU A 155 -3.60 -2.91 -1.87
N LEU A 156 -3.30 -1.87 -1.06
CA LEU A 156 -3.72 -1.82 0.35
C LEU A 156 -5.24 -1.73 0.48
N GLU A 157 -5.94 -1.15 -0.50
CA GLU A 157 -7.40 -1.09 -0.50
C GLU A 157 -8.01 -2.49 -0.54
N ILE A 158 -7.49 -3.38 -1.38
CA ILE A 158 -7.98 -4.76 -1.49
C ILE A 158 -7.59 -5.57 -0.26
N GLN A 159 -6.33 -5.49 0.17
CA GLN A 159 -5.83 -6.27 1.31
C GLN A 159 -6.55 -5.89 2.62
N SER A 160 -6.72 -4.59 2.87
CA SER A 160 -7.45 -4.11 4.05
C SER A 160 -8.94 -4.48 3.98
N ALA A 161 -9.57 -4.40 2.81
CA ALA A 161 -10.97 -4.80 2.65
C ALA A 161 -11.18 -6.30 2.96
N LEU A 162 -10.28 -7.17 2.50
CA LEU A 162 -10.32 -8.61 2.80
C LEU A 162 -10.09 -8.90 4.28
N TYR A 163 -9.24 -8.13 4.95
CA TYR A 163 -8.92 -8.33 6.37
C TYR A 163 -10.03 -7.84 7.32
N LEU A 164 -10.61 -6.68 7.01
CA LEU A 164 -11.55 -5.98 7.89
C LEU A 164 -13.00 -6.46 7.73
N ASN A 165 -13.34 -7.13 6.62
CA ASN A 165 -14.72 -7.48 6.32
C ASN A 165 -14.94 -8.99 6.20
N PRO A 166 -16.06 -9.50 6.75
CA PRO A 166 -16.48 -10.85 6.43
C PRO A 166 -16.89 -10.93 4.95
N SER A 167 -16.91 -12.15 4.42
CA SER A 167 -17.42 -12.42 3.08
C SER A 167 -18.86 -11.93 2.93
N SER A 168 -19.08 -10.93 2.08
CA SER A 168 -20.39 -10.33 1.82
C SER A 168 -20.53 -9.96 0.35
N GLY A 169 -21.78 -9.75 -0.11
CA GLY A 169 -22.02 -9.28 -1.48
C GLY A 169 -21.37 -7.93 -1.78
N GLY A 170 -21.27 -7.05 -0.78
CA GLY A 170 -20.56 -5.77 -0.88
C GLY A 170 -19.07 -5.94 -1.11
N LEU A 171 -18.42 -6.87 -0.40
CA LEU A 171 -17.01 -7.20 -0.61
C LEU A 171 -16.77 -7.78 -2.00
N GLN A 172 -17.61 -8.70 -2.47
CA GLN A 172 -17.48 -9.27 -3.82
C GLN A 172 -17.64 -8.22 -4.92
N SER A 173 -18.61 -7.30 -4.79
CA SER A 173 -18.78 -6.18 -5.71
C SER A 173 -17.56 -5.25 -5.71
N PHE A 174 -16.99 -4.97 -4.55
CA PHE A 174 -15.78 -4.17 -4.43
C PHE A 174 -14.59 -4.83 -5.13
N LEU A 175 -14.37 -6.13 -4.88
CA LEU A 175 -13.28 -6.89 -5.49
C LEU A 175 -13.44 -6.96 -7.01
N HIS A 176 -14.65 -7.20 -7.52
CA HIS A 176 -14.92 -7.23 -8.95
C HIS A 176 -14.56 -5.90 -9.64
N ASP A 177 -14.84 -4.76 -9.01
CA ASP A 177 -14.60 -3.44 -9.61
C ASP A 177 -13.16 -2.95 -9.43
N ARG A 178 -12.48 -3.37 -8.35
CA ARG A 178 -11.11 -2.93 -8.01
C ARG A 178 -10.02 -3.86 -8.52
N THR A 179 -10.24 -5.16 -8.60
CA THR A 179 -9.21 -6.13 -9.05
C THR A 179 -8.75 -5.87 -10.49
N PRO A 180 -9.63 -5.60 -11.47
CA PRO A 180 -9.20 -5.28 -12.84
C PRO A 180 -8.45 -3.95 -12.94
N LYS A 181 -8.81 -2.96 -12.11
CA LYS A 181 -8.12 -1.67 -12.04
C LYS A 181 -6.73 -1.79 -11.41
N GLN A 182 -6.57 -2.63 -10.39
CA GLN A 182 -5.27 -2.95 -9.82
C GLN A 182 -4.39 -3.73 -10.81
N GLN A 183 -4.96 -4.69 -11.54
CA GLN A 183 -4.24 -5.37 -12.63
C GLN A 183 -3.82 -4.37 -13.71
N ALA A 184 -4.70 -3.45 -14.12
CA ALA A 184 -4.36 -2.39 -15.06
C ALA A 184 -3.27 -1.44 -14.53
N ILE A 185 -3.27 -1.11 -13.23
CA ILE A 185 -2.22 -0.30 -12.60
C ILE A 185 -0.90 -1.07 -12.54
N GLN A 186 -0.92 -2.36 -12.15
CA GLN A 186 0.24 -3.25 -12.19
C GLN A 186 0.80 -3.41 -13.61
N HIS A 187 -0.07 -3.47 -14.62
CA HIS A 187 0.32 -3.48 -16.03
C HIS A 187 0.76 -2.11 -16.56
N SER A 188 0.36 -0.99 -15.92
CA SER A 188 0.78 0.38 -16.27
C SER A 188 2.07 0.80 -15.57
N ASN A 189 2.38 0.19 -14.42
CA ASN A 189 3.70 0.20 -13.77
C ASN A 189 4.71 -0.66 -14.54
N ARG A 190 4.62 -0.67 -15.89
CA ARG A 190 5.74 -1.01 -16.74
C ARG A 190 6.79 0.06 -16.48
N PHE A 191 7.83 -0.28 -15.71
CA PHE A 191 8.98 0.56 -15.46
C PHE A 191 9.43 1.18 -16.79
N LYS A 192 9.16 2.47 -17.00
CA LYS A 192 9.81 3.22 -18.07
C LYS A 192 11.24 3.46 -17.59
N LEU A 193 12.11 2.50 -17.91
CA LEU A 193 13.54 2.64 -17.68
C LEU A 193 14.03 3.89 -18.43
N SER A 194 14.56 4.85 -17.68
CA SER A 194 15.29 5.98 -18.23
C SER A 194 16.56 5.48 -18.95
N GLN A 195 17.24 6.36 -19.68
CA GLN A 195 18.51 5.95 -20.31
C GLN A 195 19.55 5.58 -19.25
N ALA A 196 19.64 6.35 -18.16
CA ALA A 196 20.51 6.06 -17.02
C ALA A 196 20.19 4.72 -16.35
N ASP A 197 18.91 4.35 -16.26
CA ASP A 197 18.50 3.03 -15.73
C ASP A 197 19.00 1.88 -16.61
N LYS A 198 18.91 2.04 -17.94
CA LYS A 198 19.37 1.02 -18.89
C LYS A 198 20.88 0.89 -18.86
N ASP A 199 21.59 2.02 -18.85
CA ASP A 199 23.05 2.04 -18.83
C ASP A 199 23.56 1.34 -17.56
N LEU A 200 23.02 1.70 -16.38
CA LEU A 200 23.39 1.05 -15.11
C LEU A 200 23.05 -0.44 -15.08
N LEU A 201 21.91 -0.87 -15.63
CA LEU A 201 21.56 -2.30 -15.72
C LEU A 201 22.47 -3.07 -16.67
N ILE A 202 22.93 -2.44 -17.76
CA ILE A 202 23.90 -3.02 -18.69
C ILE A 202 25.26 -3.16 -18.00
N ASP A 203 25.71 -2.12 -17.29
CA ASP A 203 26.99 -2.13 -16.59
C ASP A 203 26.99 -3.23 -15.51
N LEU A 204 25.93 -3.34 -14.70
CA LEU A 204 25.79 -4.41 -13.72
C LEU A 204 25.77 -5.81 -14.36
N ALA A 205 25.15 -5.98 -15.53
CA ALA A 205 25.15 -7.26 -16.24
C ALA A 205 26.57 -7.62 -16.73
N GLN A 206 27.29 -6.64 -17.29
CA GLN A 206 28.67 -6.84 -17.73
C GLN A 206 29.58 -7.23 -16.57
N LEU A 207 29.41 -6.64 -15.38
CA LEU A 207 30.16 -7.03 -14.18
C LEU A 207 29.95 -8.50 -13.83
N ALA A 208 28.72 -9.01 -13.96
CA ALA A 208 28.40 -10.41 -13.67
C ALA A 208 28.89 -11.40 -14.76
N GLU A 209 29.12 -10.92 -15.98
CA GLU A 209 29.58 -11.74 -17.10
C GLU A 209 31.10 -11.93 -17.18
N VAL A 210 31.89 -11.14 -16.44
CA VAL A 210 33.36 -11.27 -16.40
C VAL A 210 33.77 -12.64 -15.83
N GLU A 211 34.59 -13.38 -16.60
CA GLU A 211 35.18 -14.65 -16.17
C GLU A 211 36.69 -14.50 -15.86
N PRO A 212 37.19 -15.08 -14.74
CA PRO A 212 36.45 -15.86 -13.74
C PRO A 212 35.60 -14.95 -12.84
N TYR A 213 34.38 -15.40 -12.54
CA TYR A 213 33.48 -14.68 -11.64
C TYR A 213 34.12 -14.57 -10.25
N ASN A 214 34.24 -13.34 -9.76
CA ASN A 214 34.82 -13.04 -8.45
C ASN A 214 33.91 -12.06 -7.72
N GLU A 215 33.29 -12.51 -6.64
CA GLU A 215 32.28 -11.74 -5.89
C GLU A 215 32.86 -10.44 -5.34
N LEU A 216 34.12 -10.43 -4.91
CA LEU A 216 34.77 -9.24 -4.37
C LEU A 216 35.08 -8.21 -5.47
N GLN A 217 35.46 -8.69 -6.65
CA GLN A 217 35.67 -7.81 -7.82
C GLN A 217 34.34 -7.20 -8.28
N VAL A 218 33.28 -8.00 -8.34
CA VAL A 218 31.93 -7.55 -8.72
C VAL A 218 31.37 -6.58 -7.69
N ALA A 219 31.55 -6.84 -6.39
CA ALA A 219 31.13 -5.94 -5.31
C ALA A 219 31.86 -4.60 -5.37
N HIS A 220 33.18 -4.64 -5.53
CA HIS A 220 33.98 -3.42 -5.64
C HIS A 220 33.61 -2.61 -6.89
N ALA A 221 33.39 -3.26 -8.04
CA ALA A 221 32.98 -2.56 -9.24
C ALA A 221 31.56 -1.98 -9.13
N ALA A 222 30.62 -2.71 -8.52
CA ALA A 222 29.29 -2.18 -8.24
C ALA A 222 29.33 -0.98 -7.27
N TYR A 223 30.23 -1.00 -6.28
CA TYR A 223 30.45 0.15 -5.41
C TYR A 223 30.91 1.39 -6.19
N LEU A 224 31.81 1.23 -7.17
CA LEU A 224 32.22 2.35 -8.03
C LEU A 224 31.04 2.94 -8.82
N LEU A 225 30.12 2.09 -9.32
CA LEU A 225 28.90 2.55 -10.00
C LEU A 225 27.98 3.37 -9.08
N THR A 226 28.00 3.11 -7.76
CA THR A 226 27.21 3.93 -6.81
C THR A 226 27.77 5.34 -6.58
N LEU A 227 29.01 5.59 -7.02
CA LEU A 227 29.68 6.88 -6.88
C LEU A 227 29.54 7.76 -8.12
N GLU A 228 28.93 7.25 -9.20
CA GLU A 228 28.74 8.00 -10.43
C GLU A 228 27.67 9.10 -10.26
N SER A 229 27.83 10.20 -10.99
CA SER A 229 26.95 11.37 -10.85
C SER A 229 25.50 11.10 -11.27
N ASN A 230 25.30 10.17 -12.19
CA ASN A 230 24.00 9.73 -12.72
C ASN A 230 23.32 8.69 -11.80
N PHE A 231 24.01 8.14 -10.80
CA PHE A 231 23.48 7.09 -9.95
C PHE A 231 22.22 7.54 -9.19
N MET A 232 22.23 8.78 -8.70
CA MET A 232 21.10 9.38 -7.98
C MET A 232 19.88 9.63 -8.86
N ASP A 233 20.07 9.69 -10.19
CA ASP A 233 19.00 9.88 -11.17
C ASP A 233 18.34 8.56 -11.61
N THR A 234 18.90 7.41 -11.20
CA THR A 234 18.35 6.09 -11.51
C THR A 234 17.22 5.69 -10.58
N ASN A 235 16.44 4.69 -10.99
CA ASN A 235 15.33 4.16 -10.21
C ASN A 235 15.82 3.58 -8.87
N ALA A 236 15.12 3.91 -7.78
CA ALA A 236 15.45 3.45 -6.42
C ALA A 236 15.60 1.92 -6.29
N TYR A 237 14.87 1.12 -7.10
CA TYR A 237 15.01 -0.34 -7.12
C TYR A 237 16.32 -0.79 -7.77
N ILE A 238 16.80 -0.08 -8.79
CA ILE A 238 18.09 -0.35 -9.46
C ILE A 238 19.24 0.14 -8.57
N GLN A 239 19.10 1.30 -7.92
CA GLN A 239 20.04 1.78 -6.90
C GLN A 239 20.21 0.75 -5.77
N LYS A 240 19.10 0.19 -5.27
CA LYS A 240 19.11 -0.85 -4.25
C LYS A 240 19.80 -2.13 -4.73
N LEU A 241 19.58 -2.53 -5.99
CA LEU A 241 20.29 -3.67 -6.58
C LEU A 241 21.80 -3.42 -6.59
N ALA A 242 22.25 -2.28 -7.11
CA ALA A 242 23.66 -1.91 -7.15
C ALA A 242 24.30 -1.85 -5.75
N GLN A 243 23.62 -1.26 -4.77
CA GLN A 243 24.07 -1.22 -3.36
C GLN A 243 24.13 -2.61 -2.72
N THR A 244 23.20 -3.50 -3.08
CA THR A 244 23.20 -4.90 -2.58
C THR A 244 24.36 -5.68 -3.17
N ILE A 245 24.70 -5.46 -4.45
CA ILE A 245 25.88 -6.04 -5.10
C ILE A 245 27.15 -5.45 -4.45
N ALA A 246 27.19 -4.15 -4.21
CA ALA A 246 28.32 -3.47 -3.56
C ALA A 246 28.58 -3.94 -2.12
N ALA A 247 27.54 -4.36 -1.40
CA ALA A 247 27.61 -4.83 -0.02
C ALA A 247 27.92 -6.34 0.11
N MET A 248 28.23 -7.05 -0.98
CA MET A 248 28.55 -8.48 -0.91
C MET A 248 29.83 -8.72 -0.09
N ALA A 249 29.77 -9.67 0.85
CA ALA A 249 30.91 -10.11 1.66
C ALA A 249 31.47 -11.43 1.12
N THR A 250 32.79 -11.65 1.27
CA THR A 250 33.45 -12.87 0.77
C THR A 250 33.10 -14.12 1.59
N GLY A 251 32.54 -15.13 0.93
CA GLY A 251 32.83 -16.55 1.12
C GLY A 251 32.49 -17.22 2.47
N SER A 252 31.31 -17.83 2.55
CA SER A 252 31.05 -19.20 3.07
C SER A 252 29.60 -19.56 2.71
N LYS A 253 29.15 -20.81 2.89
CA LYS A 253 27.81 -21.27 2.45
C LYS A 253 26.60 -20.51 3.04
N ASP A 254 26.84 -19.62 4.01
CA ASP A 254 25.88 -18.68 4.60
C ASP A 254 26.18 -17.20 4.26
N SER A 255 27.05 -16.92 3.27
CA SER A 255 27.43 -15.55 2.92
C SER A 255 26.33 -14.86 2.11
N CYS A 256 26.07 -13.59 2.42
CA CYS A 256 25.21 -12.68 1.65
C CYS A 256 25.77 -12.32 0.25
N ALA A 257 26.61 -13.18 -0.34
CA ALA A 257 27.19 -12.99 -1.66
C ALA A 257 26.20 -13.50 -2.73
N MET A 258 25.78 -12.61 -3.63
CA MET A 258 24.94 -13.01 -4.75
C MET A 258 25.77 -13.77 -5.79
N GLN A 259 25.18 -14.84 -6.32
CA GLN A 259 25.75 -15.59 -7.42
C GLN A 259 25.43 -14.92 -8.75
N LYS A 260 26.25 -15.17 -9.77
CA LYS A 260 26.07 -14.64 -11.15
C LYS A 260 24.63 -14.77 -11.65
N ASP A 261 24.05 -15.96 -11.50
CA ASP A 261 22.69 -16.26 -11.97
C ASP A 261 21.61 -15.44 -11.23
N GLU A 262 21.84 -15.12 -9.97
CA GLU A 262 20.92 -14.31 -9.16
C GLU A 262 20.96 -12.84 -9.59
N ILE A 263 22.14 -12.29 -9.87
CA ILE A 263 22.31 -10.92 -10.39
C ILE A 263 21.61 -10.81 -11.74
N LEU A 264 21.88 -11.74 -12.66
CA LEU A 264 21.27 -11.74 -14.00
C LEU A 264 19.74 -11.96 -13.94
N ALA A 265 19.24 -12.81 -13.03
CA ALA A 265 17.80 -12.99 -12.85
C ALA A 265 17.11 -11.70 -12.36
N ARG A 266 17.71 -10.98 -11.39
CA ARG A 266 17.19 -9.70 -10.89
C ARG A 266 17.27 -8.60 -11.95
N ILE A 267 18.31 -8.56 -12.77
CA ILE A 267 18.41 -7.64 -13.92
C ILE A 267 17.30 -7.94 -14.94
N ASN A 268 17.08 -9.21 -15.27
CA ASN A 268 16.06 -9.64 -16.22
C ASN A 268 14.64 -9.32 -15.78
N GLN A 269 14.35 -9.18 -14.47
CA GLN A 269 13.05 -8.73 -13.98
C GLN A 269 12.70 -7.33 -14.49
N PHE A 270 13.69 -6.42 -14.60
CA PHE A 270 13.45 -5.07 -15.14
C PHE A 270 13.10 -5.08 -16.64
N TYR A 271 13.61 -6.07 -17.40
CA TYR A 271 13.36 -6.25 -18.84
C TYR A 271 12.12 -7.11 -19.16
N HIS A 272 11.80 -8.11 -18.34
CA HIS A 272 10.66 -9.01 -18.56
C HIS A 272 9.35 -8.41 -18.07
N SER A 273 9.38 -7.55 -17.05
CA SER A 273 8.25 -6.68 -16.69
C SER A 273 7.93 -5.64 -17.77
N SER A 274 8.83 -5.42 -18.74
CA SER A 274 8.61 -4.57 -19.93
C SER A 274 8.16 -5.35 -21.18
N HIS A 275 8.21 -6.70 -21.18
CA HIS A 275 7.98 -7.53 -22.38
C HIS A 275 6.79 -8.51 -22.32
N PHE A 276 5.74 -8.25 -21.53
CA PHE A 276 4.46 -8.99 -21.66
C PHE A 276 3.55 -8.43 -22.79
N THR A 277 4.14 -8.06 -23.92
CA THR A 277 3.43 -7.81 -25.19
C THR A 277 4.23 -8.40 -26.33
N ALA A 278 4.22 -9.72 -26.45
CA ALA A 278 4.37 -10.41 -27.73
C ALA A 278 4.04 -11.90 -27.57
N GLN A 279 2.75 -12.21 -27.36
CA GLN A 279 2.21 -13.43 -27.94
C GLN A 279 0.95 -13.06 -28.72
N PRO A 280 0.94 -13.24 -30.05
CA PRO A 280 -0.30 -13.18 -30.81
C PRO A 280 -1.15 -14.38 -30.42
N ALA A 281 -2.45 -14.16 -30.35
CA ALA A 281 -3.43 -15.23 -30.26
C ALA A 281 -3.18 -16.28 -31.35
N SER A 282 -3.17 -17.53 -30.96
CA SER A 282 -3.46 -18.69 -31.80
C SER A 282 -4.27 -19.66 -30.97
#